data_AF-A0A2V7Z3J2-F1
#
_entry.id   AF-A0A2V7Z3J2-F1
#
_cell.length_a   1.000
_cell.length_b   1.000
_cell.length_c   1.000
_cell.angle_alpha   90.00
_cell.angle_beta   90.00
_cell.angle_gamma   90.00
#
_symmetry.space_group_name_H-M   'P 1'
#
loop_
_entity.id
_entity.type
_entity.pdbx_description
1 polymer ?
#
loop_
_entity_poly.entity_id
_entity_poly.type
_entity_poly.pdbx_seq_one_letter_code
_entity_poly.pdbx_strand_id
1 'polypeptide(L)'
;MSLARVAVVSGFIWAAWQLPLIAFGGYNAGTSTWYAVLCFTISVVALSLPMAWLRLRSGSVWPVALLHASHNLYVQGFFDRVTVDTGSTRWLTGEFGAALAVTIGVTAWLFWRVRQAVPVPRNASASGS
;
A
#
# COMPACT_ATOMS: atom_id res chain seq x y z
N MET A 1 12.05 -12.45 -11.13
CA MET A 1 10.76 -11.73 -11.25
C MET A 1 11.04 -10.22 -11.14
N SER A 2 10.34 -9.36 -11.90
CA SER A 2 10.54 -7.91 -11.81
C SER A 2 9.89 -7.32 -10.56
N LEU A 3 10.45 -6.24 -10.00
CA LEU A 3 9.93 -5.49 -8.85
C LEU A 3 8.43 -5.17 -9.00
N ALA A 4 8.05 -4.71 -10.20
CA ALA A 4 6.66 -4.37 -10.52
C ALA A 4 5.72 -5.57 -10.37
N ARG A 5 6.13 -6.75 -10.86
CA ARG A 5 5.30 -7.96 -10.80
C ARG A 5 5.13 -8.41 -9.35
N VAL A 6 6.19 -8.37 -8.55
CA VAL A 6 6.12 -8.73 -7.12
C VAL A 6 5.18 -7.78 -6.38
N ALA A 7 5.37 -6.47 -6.55
CA ALA A 7 4.53 -5.46 -5.89
C ALA A 7 3.04 -5.59 -6.24
N VAL A 8 2.72 -5.75 -7.53
CA VAL A 8 1.33 -5.85 -8.00
C VAL A 8 0.66 -7.12 -7.49
N VAL A 9 1.32 -8.28 -7.64
CA VAL A 9 0.75 -9.56 -7.20
C VAL A 9 0.56 -9.58 -5.68
N SER A 10 1.57 -9.17 -4.91
CA SER A 10 1.47 -9.08 -3.45
C SER A 10 0.38 -8.11 -3.00
N GLY A 11 0.25 -6.96 -3.68
CA GLY A 11 -0.78 -5.97 -3.40
C GLY A 11 -2.20 -6.49 -3.64
N PHE A 12 -2.44 -7.22 -4.73
CA PHE A 12 -3.76 -7.79 -5.01
C PHE A 12 -4.11 -8.93 -4.05
N ILE A 13 -3.15 -9.78 -3.68
CA ILE A 13 -3.37 -10.82 -2.66
C ILE A 13 -3.78 -10.18 -1.35
N TRP A 14 -3.09 -9.10 -0.95
CA TRP A 14 -3.39 -8.39 0.28
C TRP A 14 -4.76 -7.69 0.23
N ALA A 15 -5.11 -7.06 -0.90
CA ALA A 15 -6.43 -6.48 -1.10
C ALA A 15 -7.53 -7.55 -0.96
N ALA A 16 -7.37 -8.69 -1.64
CA ALA A 16 -8.32 -9.79 -1.61
C ALA A 16 -8.52 -10.36 -0.19
N TRP A 17 -7.45 -10.45 0.59
CA TRP A 17 -7.51 -10.90 1.99
C TRP A 17 -8.34 -9.98 2.88
N GLN A 18 -8.32 -8.68 2.61
CA GLN A 18 -9.01 -7.67 3.43
C GLN A 18 -10.44 -7.41 2.96
N LEU A 19 -10.83 -7.86 1.76
CA LEU A 19 -12.18 -7.70 1.22
C LEU A 19 -13.30 -8.16 2.17
N PRO A 20 -13.22 -9.34 2.82
CA PRO A 20 -14.29 -9.77 3.73
C PRO A 20 -14.45 -8.82 4.92
N LEU A 21 -13.34 -8.28 5.42
CA LEU A 21 -13.33 -7.40 6.59
C LEU A 21 -13.94 -6.03 6.26
N ILE A 22 -13.67 -5.51 5.05
CA ILE A 22 -14.29 -4.27 4.55
C ILE A 22 -15.77 -4.49 4.21
N ALA A 23 -16.10 -5.60 3.54
CA ALA A 23 -17.47 -5.88 3.09
C ALA A 23 -18.44 -6.16 4.25
N PHE A 24 -17.97 -6.83 5.32
CA PHE A 24 -18.82 -7.31 6.41
C PHE A 24 -18.52 -6.70 7.78
N GLY A 25 -17.38 -6.01 7.95
CA GLY A 25 -16.94 -5.47 9.24
C GLY A 25 -17.54 -4.11 9.63
N GLY A 26 -18.45 -3.54 8.83
CA GLY A 26 -19.04 -2.22 9.10
C GLY A 26 -18.07 -1.03 8.94
N TYR A 27 -16.85 -1.31 8.46
CA TYR A 27 -15.72 -0.39 8.27
C TYR A 27 -15.88 0.49 7.03
N ASN A 28 -17.11 0.94 6.72
CA ASN A 28 -17.37 1.73 5.53
C ASN A 28 -17.52 3.21 5.86
N ALA A 29 -17.36 3.60 7.13
CA ALA A 29 -17.66 4.92 7.69
C ALA A 29 -19.05 5.48 7.32
N GLY A 30 -19.93 4.71 6.62
CA GLY A 30 -21.19 5.12 5.97
C GLY A 30 -21.18 5.30 4.42
N THR A 31 -20.11 4.97 3.69
CA THR A 31 -19.92 5.23 2.23
C THR A 31 -20.27 3.96 1.50
N SER A 32 -20.54 4.05 0.20
CA SER A 32 -20.84 2.84 -0.57
C SER A 32 -19.67 1.87 -0.51
N THR A 33 -19.94 0.62 -0.14
CA THR A 33 -18.93 -0.43 0.06
C THR A 33 -18.01 -0.61 -1.15
N TRP A 34 -18.55 -0.45 -2.37
CA TRP A 34 -17.78 -0.55 -3.60
C TRP A 34 -16.71 0.55 -3.74
N TYR A 35 -16.99 1.77 -3.24
CA TYR A 35 -16.06 2.89 -3.29
C TYR A 35 -14.91 2.70 -2.30
N ALA A 36 -15.24 2.27 -1.08
CA ALA A 36 -14.25 1.94 -0.05
C ALA A 36 -13.30 0.82 -0.52
N VAL A 37 -13.87 -0.26 -1.10
CA VAL A 37 -13.09 -1.36 -1.67
C VAL A 37 -12.14 -0.91 -2.78
N LEU A 38 -12.60 -0.04 -3.69
CA LEU A 38 -11.78 0.46 -4.79
C LEU A 38 -10.60 1.31 -4.27
N CYS A 39 -10.88 2.27 -3.39
CA CYS A 39 -9.86 3.16 -2.83
C CYS A 39 -8.84 2.39 -1.98
N PHE A 40 -9.31 1.42 -1.19
CA PHE A 40 -8.45 0.53 -0.42
C PHE A 40 -7.53 -0.28 -1.35
N THR A 41 -8.09 -0.93 -2.36
CA THR A 41 -7.34 -1.77 -3.30
C THR A 41 -6.24 -0.98 -4.00
N ILE A 42 -6.55 0.22 -4.50
CA ILE A 42 -5.55 1.11 -5.13
C ILE A 42 -4.44 1.43 -4.13
N SER A 43 -4.80 1.76 -2.90
CA SER A 43 -3.86 2.11 -1.83
C SER A 43 -2.92 0.96 -1.47
N VAL A 44 -3.43 -0.24 -1.21
CA VAL A 44 -2.56 -1.39 -0.85
C VAL A 44 -1.70 -1.88 -2.01
N VAL A 45 -2.19 -1.82 -3.25
CA VAL A 45 -1.39 -2.16 -4.43
C VAL A 45 -0.26 -1.14 -4.61
N ALA A 46 -0.55 0.14 -4.46
CA ALA A 46 0.46 1.20 -4.55
C ALA A 46 1.49 1.11 -3.41
N LEU A 47 1.07 0.84 -2.17
CA LEU A 47 1.96 0.67 -1.00
C LEU A 47 2.85 -0.59 -1.11
N SER A 48 2.40 -1.61 -1.86
CA SER A 48 3.18 -2.82 -2.09
C SER A 48 4.46 -2.57 -2.91
N LEU A 49 4.50 -1.49 -3.71
CA LEU A 49 5.70 -1.11 -4.48
C LEU A 49 6.86 -0.62 -3.60
N PRO A 50 6.72 0.41 -2.74
CA PRO A 50 7.78 0.83 -1.83
C PRO A 50 8.16 -0.26 -0.83
N MET A 51 7.19 -1.07 -0.35
CA MET A 51 7.51 -2.22 0.52
C MET A 51 8.36 -3.27 -0.19
N ALA A 52 8.01 -3.66 -1.43
CA ALA A 52 8.82 -4.59 -2.22
C ALA A 52 10.21 -4.01 -2.51
N TRP A 53 10.30 -2.71 -2.81
CA TRP A 53 11.57 -2.03 -3.05
C TRP A 53 12.44 -2.02 -1.78
N LEU A 54 11.89 -1.65 -0.63
CA LEU A 54 12.60 -1.63 0.66
C LEU A 54 13.09 -3.02 1.04
N ARG A 55 12.25 -4.06 0.84
CA ARG A 55 12.63 -5.45 1.12
C ARG A 55 13.82 -5.91 0.27
N LEU A 56 13.80 -5.59 -1.02
CA LEU A 56 14.84 -5.99 -1.97
C LEU A 56 16.13 -5.17 -1.78
N ARG A 57 16.02 -3.89 -1.43
CA ARG A 57 17.17 -3.01 -1.18
C ARG A 57 17.90 -3.31 0.12
N SER A 58 17.15 -3.48 1.20
CA SER A 58 17.71 -3.64 2.54
C SER A 58 18.12 -5.08 2.85
N GLY A 59 17.60 -6.06 2.09
CA GLY A 59 17.73 -7.48 2.42
C GLY A 59 16.97 -7.89 3.69
N SER A 60 16.29 -6.97 4.38
CA SER A 60 15.68 -7.15 5.70
C SER A 60 14.18 -6.88 5.67
N VAL A 61 13.45 -7.49 6.61
CA VAL A 61 12.01 -7.28 6.80
C VAL A 61 11.70 -6.09 7.71
N TRP A 62 12.66 -5.66 8.54
CA TRP A 62 12.47 -4.59 9.52
C TRP A 62 12.09 -3.24 8.91
N PRO A 63 12.71 -2.76 7.81
CA PRO A 63 12.31 -1.49 7.19
C PRO A 63 10.87 -1.54 6.66
N VAL A 64 10.44 -2.70 6.17
CA VAL A 64 9.06 -2.90 5.70
C VAL A 64 8.08 -2.92 6.87
N ALA A 65 8.42 -3.63 7.96
CA ALA A 65 7.59 -3.69 9.16
C ALA A 65 7.41 -2.30 9.79
N LEU A 66 8.48 -1.50 9.87
CA LEU A 66 8.42 -0.12 10.39
C LEU A 66 7.56 0.79 9.51
N LEU A 67 7.71 0.71 8.19
CA LEU A 67 6.86 1.46 7.25
C LEU A 67 5.39 1.07 7.42
N HIS A 68 5.11 -0.23 7.52
CA HIS A 68 3.76 -0.76 7.67
C HIS A 68 3.12 -0.35 9.01
N ALA A 69 3.86 -0.47 10.11
CA ALA A 69 3.40 -0.04 11.43
C ALA A 69 3.14 1.46 11.49
N SER A 70 4.03 2.26 10.89
CA SER A 70 3.86 3.72 10.79
C SER A 70 2.61 4.06 9.97
N HIS A 71 2.43 3.41 8.82
CA HIS A 71 1.24 3.57 8.00
C HIS A 71 -0.04 3.29 8.81
N ASN A 72 -0.10 2.17 9.51
CA ASN A 72 -1.29 1.82 10.30
C ASN A 72 -1.51 2.78 11.47
N LEU A 73 -0.44 3.23 12.15
CA LEU A 73 -0.54 4.22 13.21
C LEU A 73 -1.12 5.56 12.71
N TYR A 74 -0.65 6.04 11.56
CA TYR A 74 -1.15 7.29 11.00
C TYR A 74 -2.56 7.14 10.45
N VAL A 75 -2.87 6.06 9.73
CA VAL A 75 -4.20 5.84 9.15
C VAL A 75 -5.24 5.60 10.26
N GLN A 76 -5.06 4.56 11.07
CA GLN A 76 -6.05 4.14 12.08
C GLN A 76 -5.97 4.96 13.37
N GLY A 77 -4.75 5.35 13.77
CA GLY A 77 -4.52 6.00 15.05
C GLY A 77 -4.72 7.51 15.02
N PHE A 78 -4.38 8.15 13.90
CA PHE A 78 -4.44 9.61 13.73
C PHE A 78 -5.57 10.01 12.79
N PHE A 79 -5.50 9.66 11.51
CA PHE A 79 -6.43 10.12 10.48
C PHE A 79 -7.87 9.71 10.77
N ASP A 80 -8.14 8.42 10.99
CA ASP A 80 -9.51 7.95 11.27
C ASP A 80 -10.15 8.64 12.48
N ARG A 81 -9.34 9.04 13.48
CA ARG A 81 -9.82 9.80 14.65
C ARG A 81 -10.08 11.27 14.38
N VAL A 82 -9.27 11.91 13.54
CA VAL A 82 -9.40 13.35 13.23
C VAL A 82 -10.29 13.65 12.03
N THR A 83 -10.68 12.63 11.25
CA THR A 83 -11.58 12.77 10.08
C THR A 83 -13.02 12.40 10.39
N VAL A 84 -13.42 12.39 11.66
CA VAL A 84 -14.81 12.18 12.07
C VAL A 84 -15.68 13.41 11.72
N ASP A 85 -16.56 13.16 10.77
CA ASP A 85 -17.87 13.75 10.46
C ASP A 85 -18.02 15.24 10.10
N THR A 86 -18.09 15.50 8.78
CA THR A 86 -18.77 16.66 8.16
C THR A 86 -19.23 16.30 6.73
N GLY A 87 -20.24 15.45 6.57
CA GLY A 87 -21.05 15.29 5.34
C GLY A 87 -20.31 15.07 4.00
N SER A 88 -19.77 16.13 3.38
CA SER A 88 -19.07 16.11 2.09
C SER A 88 -17.57 15.77 2.19
N THR A 89 -16.95 15.94 3.36
CA THR A 89 -15.49 15.73 3.57
C THR A 89 -15.10 14.25 3.48
N ARG A 90 -16.08 13.37 3.73
CA ARG A 90 -16.01 11.90 3.76
C ARG A 90 -15.49 11.22 2.49
N TRP A 91 -15.60 11.89 1.34
CA TRP A 91 -15.09 11.39 0.06
C TRP A 91 -13.60 11.71 -0.14
N LEU A 92 -13.10 12.76 0.53
CA LEU A 92 -11.70 13.18 0.49
C LEU A 92 -10.89 12.64 1.68
N THR A 93 -11.48 12.52 2.86
CA THR A 93 -10.77 12.25 4.12
C THR A 93 -11.09 10.87 4.73
N GLY A 94 -10.10 10.26 5.38
CA GLY A 94 -10.18 8.94 6.05
C GLY A 94 -9.40 7.85 5.31
N GLU A 95 -9.33 6.65 5.89
CA GLU A 95 -8.71 5.44 5.31
C GLU A 95 -9.21 5.02 3.91
N PHE A 96 -10.37 5.56 3.47
CA PHE A 96 -10.96 5.34 2.14
C PHE A 96 -11.06 6.61 1.28
N GLY A 97 -10.48 7.72 1.73
CA GLY A 97 -10.54 8.99 1.03
C GLY A 97 -9.63 9.03 -0.20
N ALA A 98 -10.04 9.73 -1.26
CA ALA A 98 -9.24 9.92 -2.46
C ALA A 98 -7.86 10.54 -2.16
N ALA A 99 -7.74 11.33 -1.09
CA ALA A 99 -6.47 11.94 -0.67
C ALA A 99 -5.42 10.90 -0.26
N LEU A 100 -5.82 9.81 0.42
CA LEU A 100 -4.89 8.74 0.80
C LEU A 100 -4.45 7.96 -0.44
N ALA A 101 -5.39 7.63 -1.33
CA ALA A 101 -5.09 6.95 -2.59
C ALA A 101 -4.13 7.76 -3.48
N VAL A 102 -4.33 9.08 -3.58
CA VAL A 102 -3.43 9.98 -4.30
C VAL A 102 -2.07 10.07 -3.63
N THR A 103 -2.02 10.21 -2.31
CA THR A 103 -0.75 10.33 -1.56
C THR A 103 0.10 9.06 -1.69
N ILE A 104 -0.53 7.88 -1.57
CA ILE A 104 0.15 6.60 -1.76
C ILE A 104 0.54 6.42 -3.23
N GLY A 105 -0.31 6.84 -4.18
CA GLY A 105 0.03 6.84 -5.61
C GLY A 105 1.26 7.70 -5.94
N VAL A 106 1.35 8.90 -5.37
CA VAL A 106 2.52 9.80 -5.49
C VAL A 106 3.75 9.15 -4.86
N THR A 107 3.61 8.55 -3.68
CA THR A 107 4.71 7.85 -3.00
C THR A 107 5.21 6.67 -3.85
N ALA A 108 4.30 5.86 -4.39
CA ALA A 108 4.64 4.77 -5.29
C ALA A 108 5.33 5.28 -6.56
N TRP A 109 4.89 6.40 -7.13
CA TRP A 109 5.53 7.02 -8.28
C TRP A 109 6.96 7.54 -7.97
N LEU A 110 7.18 8.15 -6.80
CA LEU A 110 8.51 8.55 -6.36
C LEU A 110 9.44 7.35 -6.21
N PHE A 111 8.97 6.26 -5.59
CA PHE A 111 9.73 5.02 -5.48
C PHE A 111 9.97 4.36 -6.85
N TRP A 112 9.01 4.48 -7.77
CA TRP A 112 9.16 4.03 -9.15
C TRP A 112 10.22 4.82 -9.92
N ARG A 113 10.39 6.12 -9.65
CA ARG A 113 11.47 6.95 -10.21
C ARG A 113 12.85 6.50 -9.72
N VAL A 114 12.97 6.11 -8.46
CA VAL A 114 14.24 5.61 -7.86
C VAL A 114 14.45 4.09 -7.98
N ARG A 115 13.64 3.41 -8.82
CA ARG A 115 13.70 1.94 -8.98
C ARG A 115 15.03 1.41 -9.51
N GLN A 116 15.80 2.23 -10.23
CA GLN A 116 17.09 1.84 -10.79
C GLN A 116 18.17 1.60 -9.73
N ALA A 117 17.96 2.09 -8.51
CA ALA A 117 18.89 1.90 -7.42
C ALA A 117 18.75 0.54 -6.71
N VAL A 118 17.89 -0.37 -7.20
CA VAL A 118 17.79 -1.76 -6.70
C VAL A 118 18.77 -2.64 -7.47
N PRO A 119 19.81 -3.19 -6.82
CA PRO A 119 20.62 -4.22 -7.44
C PRO A 119 19.73 -5.43 -7.74
N VAL A 120 19.60 -5.80 -9.02
CA VAL A 120 19.05 -7.10 -9.39
C VAL A 120 20.00 -8.15 -8.81
N PRO A 121 19.53 -9.12 -7.99
CA PRO A 121 20.38 -10.21 -7.55
C PRO A 121 20.94 -10.93 -8.78
N ARG A 122 22.24 -10.74 -9.04
CA ARG A 122 22.99 -11.52 -10.04
C ARG A 122 23.20 -12.90 -9.46
N ASN A 123 22.25 -13.81 -9.65
CA ASN A 123 22.47 -15.21 -9.31
C ASN A 123 22.59 -16.06 -10.57
N ALA A 124 23.79 -16.63 -10.71
CA ALA A 124 24.15 -17.88 -11.39
C ALA A 124 24.30 -17.91 -12.92
N SER A 125 25.28 -17.18 -13.47
CA SER A 125 25.87 -17.51 -14.78
C SER A 125 27.41 -17.56 -14.78
N ALA A 126 28.04 -17.81 -13.63
CA ALA A 126 29.50 -17.82 -13.51
C ALA A 126 30.05 -18.97 -12.64
N SER A 127 29.47 -20.16 -12.75
CA SER A 127 30.08 -21.40 -12.24
C SER A 127 30.19 -22.45 -13.35
N GLY A 128 30.66 -22.02 -14.51
CA GLY A 128 30.89 -22.87 -15.68
C GLY A 128 32.03 -22.33 -16.51
N SER A 129 33.26 -22.53 -16.03
CA SER A 129 34.50 -22.59 -16.81
C SER A 129 35.63 -23.09 -15.91
#